data_AF-A0A4R4VZS2-F1
#
_entry.id   AF-A0A4R4VZS2-F1
#
_cell.length_a   1.000
_cell.length_b   1.000
_cell.length_c   1.000
_cell.angle_alpha   90.00
_cell.angle_beta   90.00
_cell.angle_gamma   90.00
#
_symmetry.space_group_name_H-M   'P 1'
#
loop_
_entity.id
_entity.type
_entity.pdbx_description
1 polymer ?
#
loop_
_entity_poly.entity_id
_entity_poly.type
_entity_poly.pdbx_seq_one_letter_code
_entity_poly.pdbx_strand_id
1 'polypeptide(L)'
;MVALLAGCGSSEPPPEAPSGPPAGVSVTLGQWRSDEPAHRLQVAVRNTRDTPVYFADVQLVTPSFRTVPASRAGAAIGRTERTDLPIPYGAANCSPDGLPQVRPATVVAHLRTGSEPLRKVAFELPHPDPLLARLLRDECSEFLIKQAVRIEFGREWTESGKVMRGDLVVTRRGAGAVTLAAMGGTTHYNVAYDGPRLGLLRAAEQRLEVPIELTPARCDGHAFGEAKKAFQFPVRAAIDGGEERVVIVAPPKPLQDRLIGYAFRACGFGR
;
A
#
# COMPACT_ATOMS: atom_id res chain seq x y z
N MET A 1 0.93 63.45 27.12
CA MET A 1 0.72 63.10 25.70
C MET A 1 0.79 61.58 25.61
N VAL A 2 -0.38 60.93 25.52
CA VAL A 2 -0.53 59.47 25.56
C VAL A 2 -0.49 58.96 24.11
N ALA A 3 0.45 58.09 23.77
CA ALA A 3 0.53 57.45 22.47
C ALA A 3 -0.24 56.12 22.52
N LEU A 4 -1.33 56.02 21.75
CA LEU A 4 -2.08 54.79 21.51
C LEU A 4 -1.45 54.06 20.31
N LEU A 5 -0.90 52.88 20.53
CA LEU A 5 -0.50 51.94 19.47
C LEU A 5 -1.70 51.05 19.13
N ALA A 6 -2.30 51.25 17.95
CA ALA A 6 -3.32 50.38 17.39
C ALA A 6 -2.65 49.19 16.69
N GLY A 7 -2.85 47.98 17.23
CA GLY A 7 -2.42 46.74 16.58
C GLY A 7 -3.47 46.26 15.58
N CYS A 8 -3.09 46.18 14.30
CA CYS A 8 -3.87 45.50 13.27
C CYS A 8 -3.70 43.97 13.44
N GLY A 9 -4.65 43.34 14.12
CA GLY A 9 -4.82 41.89 14.05
C GLY A 9 -5.47 41.52 12.73
N SER A 10 -4.69 41.05 11.76
CA SER A 10 -5.20 40.40 10.56
C SER A 10 -5.83 39.06 10.98
N SER A 11 -7.14 39.05 11.20
CA SER A 11 -7.92 37.83 11.36
C SER A 11 -7.89 37.07 10.03
N GLU A 12 -7.17 35.95 10.00
CA GLU A 12 -7.18 35.01 8.89
C GLU A 12 -8.63 34.53 8.65
N PRO A 13 -9.15 34.62 7.42
CA PRO A 13 -10.52 34.20 7.15
C PRO A 13 -10.69 32.71 7.52
N PRO A 14 -11.83 32.33 8.12
CA PRO A 14 -12.09 30.94 8.45
C PRO A 14 -12.03 30.08 7.18
N PRO A 15 -11.49 28.85 7.25
CA PRO A 15 -11.38 27.98 6.08
C PRO A 15 -12.76 27.75 5.47
N GLU A 16 -12.91 28.10 4.19
CA GLU A 16 -14.16 27.96 3.45
C GLU A 16 -14.59 26.47 3.41
N ALA A 17 -15.86 26.22 3.77
CA ALA A 17 -16.40 24.87 3.77
C ALA A 17 -16.41 24.31 2.35
N PRO A 18 -16.01 23.04 2.14
CA PRO A 18 -16.00 22.47 0.81
C PRO A 18 -17.42 22.44 0.23
N SER A 19 -17.52 22.92 -1.00
CA SER A 19 -18.75 22.93 -1.76
C SER A 19 -19.03 21.55 -2.41
N GLY A 20 -20.28 21.29 -2.80
CA GLY A 20 -20.67 20.04 -3.43
C GLY A 20 -20.06 19.83 -4.83
N PRO A 21 -20.02 18.57 -5.32
CA PRO A 21 -19.54 18.23 -6.66
C PRO A 21 -20.23 19.02 -7.78
N PRO A 22 -19.51 19.42 -8.84
CA PRO A 22 -20.16 19.94 -10.05
C PRO A 22 -21.13 18.90 -10.64
N ALA A 23 -22.24 19.38 -11.21
CA ALA A 23 -23.24 18.49 -11.82
C ALA A 23 -22.63 17.62 -12.93
N GLY A 24 -22.88 16.31 -12.87
CA GLY A 24 -22.35 15.35 -13.84
C GLY A 24 -20.90 14.91 -13.59
N VAL A 25 -20.27 15.37 -12.51
CA VAL A 25 -18.93 14.95 -12.09
C VAL A 25 -19.04 14.04 -10.86
N SER A 26 -18.41 12.87 -10.93
CA SER A 26 -18.35 11.93 -9.81
C SER A 26 -16.96 11.31 -9.74
N VAL A 27 -16.57 10.81 -8.57
CA VAL A 27 -15.31 10.09 -8.39
C VAL A 27 -15.55 8.76 -7.71
N THR A 28 -14.73 7.78 -8.05
CA THR A 28 -14.58 6.52 -7.32
C THR A 28 -13.10 6.26 -7.07
N LEU A 29 -12.79 5.29 -6.20
CA LEU A 29 -11.42 4.87 -5.96
C LEU A 29 -11.07 3.64 -6.79
N GLY A 30 -9.83 3.60 -7.27
CA GLY A 30 -9.20 2.45 -7.88
C GLY A 30 -7.78 2.27 -7.37
N GLN A 31 -7.17 1.13 -7.67
CA GLN A 31 -5.75 0.91 -7.42
C GLN A 31 -5.21 -0.03 -8.49
N TRP A 32 -4.18 0.41 -9.19
CA TRP A 32 -3.44 -0.44 -10.13
C TRP A 32 -2.42 -1.29 -9.38
N ARG A 33 -1.99 -2.40 -9.99
CA ARG A 33 -0.97 -3.29 -9.39
C ARG A 33 0.36 -2.59 -9.13
N SER A 34 0.69 -1.55 -9.90
CA SER A 34 1.86 -0.69 -9.72
C SER A 34 1.71 0.30 -8.56
N ASP A 35 0.48 0.62 -8.17
CA ASP A 35 0.21 1.59 -7.11
C ASP A 35 0.33 0.98 -5.72
N GLU A 36 0.01 -0.31 -5.60
CA GLU A 36 0.10 -1.06 -4.35
C GLU A 36 1.48 -0.95 -3.66
N PRO A 37 2.61 -1.31 -4.31
CA PRO A 37 3.93 -1.13 -3.71
C PRO A 37 4.32 0.35 -3.51
N ALA A 38 3.71 1.26 -4.26
CA ALA A 38 3.98 2.69 -4.19
C ALA A 38 3.13 3.42 -3.14
N HIS A 39 2.22 2.71 -2.45
CA HIS A 39 1.26 3.29 -1.50
C HIS A 39 0.41 4.41 -2.15
N ARG A 40 -0.14 4.09 -3.33
CA ARG A 40 -0.98 5.00 -4.13
C ARG A 40 -2.38 4.44 -4.39
N LEU A 41 -3.29 5.34 -4.71
CA LEU A 41 -4.64 5.10 -5.22
C LEU A 41 -4.86 5.91 -6.48
N GLN A 42 -5.92 5.57 -7.20
CA GLN A 42 -6.45 6.34 -8.31
C GLN A 42 -7.78 6.95 -7.89
N VAL A 43 -7.92 8.26 -8.07
CA VAL A 43 -9.23 8.90 -8.09
C VAL A 43 -9.73 8.83 -9.52
N ALA A 44 -10.65 7.88 -9.76
CA ALA A 44 -11.27 7.67 -11.06
C ALA A 44 -12.39 8.69 -11.25
N VAL A 45 -12.08 9.75 -12.00
CA VAL A 45 -13.01 10.84 -12.29
C VAL A 45 -13.87 10.47 -13.49
N ARG A 46 -15.18 10.66 -13.34
CA ARG A 46 -16.16 10.62 -14.42
C ARG A 46 -16.74 12.01 -14.64
N ASN A 47 -16.84 12.45 -15.89
CA ASN A 47 -17.47 13.70 -16.28
C ASN A 47 -18.43 13.46 -17.43
N THR A 48 -19.73 13.66 -17.21
CA THR A 48 -20.77 13.46 -18.23
C THR A 48 -21.07 14.70 -19.06
N ARG A 49 -20.45 15.83 -18.74
CA ARG A 49 -20.67 17.12 -19.41
C ARG A 49 -19.55 17.41 -20.39
N ASP A 50 -19.85 18.17 -21.43
CA ASP A 50 -18.83 18.63 -22.38
C ASP A 50 -17.96 19.76 -21.80
N THR A 51 -18.41 20.40 -20.71
CA THR A 51 -17.62 21.40 -19.98
C THR A 51 -16.47 20.72 -19.24
N PRO A 52 -15.20 21.05 -19.54
CA PRO A 52 -14.07 20.50 -18.83
C PRO A 52 -13.99 20.99 -17.38
N VAL A 53 -13.52 20.10 -16.51
CA VAL A 53 -13.28 20.37 -15.09
C VAL A 53 -11.79 20.26 -14.83
N TYR A 54 -11.19 21.35 -14.37
CA TYR A 54 -9.77 21.38 -14.04
C TYR A 54 -9.57 21.02 -12.58
N PHE A 55 -8.82 19.95 -12.31
CA PHE A 55 -8.38 19.52 -10.99
C PHE A 55 -6.97 20.04 -10.74
N ALA A 56 -6.82 20.97 -9.80
CA ALA A 56 -5.52 21.49 -9.39
C ALA A 56 -4.77 20.47 -8.52
N ASP A 57 -5.45 19.96 -7.49
CA ASP A 57 -4.96 18.96 -6.56
C ASP A 57 -6.10 18.10 -6.01
N VAL A 58 -5.73 16.93 -5.47
CA VAL A 58 -6.66 15.91 -4.97
C VAL A 58 -6.09 15.23 -3.72
N GLN A 59 -6.95 14.95 -2.74
CA GLN A 59 -6.60 14.35 -1.45
C GLN A 59 -7.67 13.34 -1.02
N LEU A 60 -7.25 12.22 -0.42
CA LEU A 60 -8.13 11.35 0.33
C LEU A 60 -8.20 11.79 1.80
N VAL A 61 -9.41 11.95 2.32
CA VAL A 61 -9.68 12.28 3.73
C VAL A 61 -10.61 11.23 4.32
N THR A 62 -10.13 10.52 5.33
CA THR A 62 -10.93 9.53 6.06
C THR A 62 -10.30 9.25 7.43
N PRO A 63 -11.09 8.96 8.48
CA PRO A 63 -10.54 8.51 9.76
C PRO A 63 -9.81 7.16 9.70
N SER A 64 -10.00 6.35 8.66
CA SER A 64 -9.37 5.02 8.55
C SER A 64 -7.88 5.06 8.21
N PHE A 65 -7.39 6.16 7.64
CA PHE A 65 -6.00 6.30 7.20
C PHE A 65 -5.46 7.66 7.66
N ARG A 66 -4.15 7.77 7.87
CA ARG A 66 -3.52 9.06 8.12
C ARG A 66 -3.73 9.97 6.91
N THR A 67 -4.15 11.20 7.15
CA THR A 67 -4.24 12.20 6.09
C THR A 67 -2.83 12.61 5.66
N VAL A 68 -2.58 12.56 4.35
CA VAL A 68 -1.34 13.05 3.71
C VAL A 68 -1.67 14.30 2.88
N PRO A 69 -0.70 15.19 2.59
CA PRO A 69 -0.94 16.38 1.79
C PRO A 69 -1.59 16.08 0.43
N ALA A 70 -2.37 17.03 -0.08
CA ALA A 70 -2.97 16.92 -1.40
C ALA A 70 -1.90 16.76 -2.49
N SER A 71 -2.17 15.89 -3.46
CA SER A 71 -1.28 15.66 -4.60
C SER A 71 -1.69 16.55 -5.76
N ARG A 72 -0.73 17.27 -6.35
CA ARG A 72 -0.97 18.07 -7.55
C ARG A 72 -1.44 17.17 -8.69
N ALA A 73 -2.64 17.45 -9.21
CA ALA A 73 -3.18 16.78 -10.39
C ALA A 73 -2.85 17.59 -11.65
N GLY A 74 -3.14 18.89 -11.62
CA GLY A 74 -2.88 19.80 -12.75
C GLY A 74 -3.55 19.40 -14.06
N ALA A 75 -4.72 18.76 -14.00
CA ALA A 75 -5.36 18.09 -15.14
C ALA A 75 -6.71 18.71 -15.49
N ALA A 76 -6.93 19.00 -16.77
CA ALA A 76 -8.25 19.36 -17.30
C ALA A 76 -8.95 18.10 -17.83
N ILE A 77 -10.07 17.74 -17.22
CA ILE A 77 -10.82 16.52 -17.54
C ILE A 77 -12.09 16.92 -18.30
N GLY A 78 -12.08 16.65 -19.61
CA GLY A 78 -13.26 16.78 -20.46
C GLY A 78 -14.28 15.66 -20.23
N ARG A 79 -15.25 15.50 -21.15
CA ARG A 79 -16.22 14.39 -21.08
C ARG A 79 -15.50 13.05 -21.11
N THR A 80 -15.71 12.23 -20.09
CA THR A 80 -15.07 10.93 -19.96
C THR A 80 -15.87 10.02 -19.03
N GLU A 81 -15.89 8.73 -19.34
CA GLU A 81 -16.38 7.71 -18.41
C GLU A 81 -15.37 7.45 -17.29
N ARG A 82 -14.06 7.67 -17.55
CA ARG A 82 -13.01 7.49 -16.56
C ARG A 82 -11.72 8.24 -16.93
N THR A 83 -11.17 8.98 -15.98
CA THR A 83 -9.79 9.46 -16.00
C THR A 83 -9.21 9.37 -14.61
N ASP A 84 -8.07 8.71 -14.49
CA ASP A 84 -7.47 8.39 -13.20
C ASP A 84 -6.46 9.47 -12.79
N LEU A 85 -6.66 10.03 -11.60
CA LEU A 85 -5.72 10.95 -10.95
C LEU A 85 -5.01 10.20 -9.82
N PRO A 86 -3.70 9.92 -9.95
CA PRO A 86 -3.02 9.11 -8.97
C PRO A 86 -2.64 9.94 -7.73
N ILE A 87 -3.05 9.47 -6.56
CA ILE A 87 -2.79 10.13 -5.27
C ILE A 87 -2.06 9.17 -4.32
N PRO A 88 -1.19 9.67 -3.42
CA PRO A 88 -0.78 8.90 -2.25
C PRO A 88 -1.95 8.76 -1.27
N TYR A 89 -1.90 7.76 -0.40
CA TYR A 89 -2.70 7.70 0.82
C TYR A 89 -1.76 7.53 2.02
N GLY A 90 -2.23 7.79 3.24
CA GLY A 90 -1.40 7.56 4.43
C GLY A 90 -1.60 6.17 5.01
N ALA A 91 -0.72 5.79 5.93
CA ALA A 91 -0.82 4.51 6.64
C ALA A 91 -2.18 4.34 7.34
N ALA A 92 -2.66 3.10 7.38
CA ALA A 92 -3.87 2.73 8.11
C ALA A 92 -3.77 3.07 9.61
N ASN A 93 -4.87 3.56 10.16
CA ASN A 93 -5.00 3.82 11.60
C ASN A 93 -5.39 2.52 12.32
N CYS A 94 -4.39 1.68 12.57
CA CYS A 94 -4.57 0.37 13.21
C CYS A 94 -4.58 0.46 14.74
N SER A 95 -5.30 -0.48 15.38
CA SER A 95 -5.30 -0.69 16.83
C SER A 95 -4.68 -2.04 17.17
N PRO A 96 -3.96 -2.18 18.29
CA PRO A 96 -3.54 -3.50 18.81
C PRO A 96 -4.73 -4.38 19.21
N ASP A 97 -5.92 -3.81 19.45
CA ASP A 97 -7.09 -4.54 19.95
C ASP A 97 -7.80 -5.38 18.87
N GLY A 98 -7.48 -5.17 17.59
CA GLY A 98 -8.06 -5.91 16.49
C GLY A 98 -8.23 -5.10 15.21
N LEU A 99 -8.95 -5.68 14.24
CA LEU A 99 -9.19 -5.05 12.95
C LEU A 99 -10.29 -3.99 13.05
N PRO A 100 -10.00 -2.71 12.74
CA PRO A 100 -11.03 -1.68 12.69
C PRO A 100 -11.93 -1.84 11.47
N GLN A 101 -13.16 -1.36 11.57
CA GLN A 101 -14.06 -1.20 10.42
C GLN A 101 -13.67 0.05 9.62
N VAL A 102 -13.84 -0.01 8.30
CA VAL A 102 -13.64 1.17 7.44
C VAL A 102 -14.62 2.26 7.85
N ARG A 103 -14.18 3.52 7.79
CA ARG A 103 -14.98 4.70 8.11
C ARG A 103 -15.35 5.43 6.81
N PRO A 104 -16.38 6.29 6.83
CA PRO A 104 -16.69 7.15 5.68
C PRO A 104 -15.46 7.90 5.19
N ALA A 105 -15.41 8.14 3.88
CA ALA A 105 -14.27 8.73 3.20
C ALA A 105 -14.72 9.75 2.16
N THR A 106 -13.94 10.80 2.03
CA THR A 106 -14.20 11.90 1.12
C THR A 106 -12.95 12.12 0.27
N VAL A 107 -13.13 12.29 -1.04
CA VAL A 107 -12.10 12.89 -1.89
C VAL A 107 -12.29 14.40 -1.87
N VAL A 108 -11.26 15.12 -1.43
CA VAL A 108 -11.24 16.58 -1.44
C VAL A 108 -10.37 17.04 -2.59
N ALA A 109 -10.86 17.97 -3.40
CA ALA A 109 -10.12 18.53 -4.53
C ALA A 109 -10.30 20.04 -4.64
N HIS A 110 -9.26 20.74 -5.08
CA HIS A 110 -9.42 22.09 -5.61
C HIS A 110 -9.66 22.01 -7.11
N LEU A 111 -10.83 22.48 -7.56
CA LEU A 111 -11.21 22.39 -8.95
C LEU A 111 -11.94 23.65 -9.45
N ARG A 112 -12.00 23.81 -10.78
CA ARG A 112 -12.84 24.80 -11.45
C ARG A 112 -13.53 24.21 -12.66
N THR A 113 -14.74 24.69 -12.94
CA THR A 113 -15.53 24.29 -14.11
C THR A 113 -15.51 25.40 -15.15
N GLY A 114 -15.00 25.15 -16.35
CA GLY A 114 -14.86 26.19 -17.38
C GLY A 114 -14.07 27.42 -16.90
N SER A 115 -14.70 28.59 -16.91
CA SER A 115 -14.11 29.88 -16.49
C SER A 115 -14.38 30.25 -15.02
N GLU A 116 -15.02 29.38 -14.25
CA GLU A 116 -15.23 29.60 -12.81
C GLU A 116 -13.91 29.72 -12.04
N PRO A 117 -13.90 30.43 -10.88
CA PRO A 117 -12.76 30.44 -9.98
C PRO A 117 -12.50 29.04 -9.39
N LEU A 118 -11.25 28.79 -8.99
CA LEU A 118 -10.87 27.58 -8.29
C LEU A 118 -11.57 27.53 -6.93
N ARG A 119 -12.23 26.42 -6.62
CA ARG A 119 -12.91 26.20 -5.33
C ARG A 119 -12.64 24.82 -4.77
N LYS A 120 -12.73 24.70 -3.45
CA LYS A 120 -12.62 23.43 -2.75
C LYS A 120 -13.94 22.64 -2.86
N VAL A 121 -13.83 21.38 -3.27
CA VAL A 121 -14.96 20.47 -3.46
C VAL A 121 -14.72 19.18 -2.70
N ALA A 122 -15.77 18.67 -2.06
CA ALA A 122 -15.80 17.38 -1.40
C ALA A 122 -16.67 16.38 -2.20
N PHE A 123 -16.11 15.21 -2.49
CA PHE A 123 -16.82 14.08 -3.08
C PHE A 123 -16.92 12.96 -2.04
N GLU A 124 -18.13 12.76 -1.51
CA GLU A 124 -18.40 11.62 -0.64
C GLU A 124 -18.30 10.31 -1.41
N LEU A 125 -17.53 9.35 -0.87
CA LEU A 125 -17.40 8.02 -1.45
C LEU A 125 -18.49 7.09 -0.92
N PRO A 126 -18.85 6.03 -1.65
CA PRO A 126 -19.71 4.97 -1.13
C PRO A 126 -19.17 4.43 0.20
N HIS A 127 -20.07 4.15 1.14
CA HIS A 127 -19.71 3.58 2.43
C HIS A 127 -20.50 2.28 2.68
N PRO A 128 -19.80 1.14 2.94
CA PRO A 128 -18.35 0.98 2.92
C PRO A 128 -17.76 1.05 1.49
N ASP A 129 -16.61 1.70 1.33
CA ASP A 129 -15.83 1.60 0.10
C ASP A 129 -15.04 0.27 0.15
N PRO A 130 -15.22 -0.64 -0.84
CA PRO A 130 -14.62 -1.97 -0.78
C PRO A 130 -13.10 -1.95 -0.93
N LEU A 131 -12.53 -0.97 -1.63
CA LEU A 131 -11.08 -0.83 -1.78
C LEU A 131 -10.46 -0.36 -0.47
N LEU A 132 -11.02 0.67 0.18
CA LEU A 132 -10.54 1.13 1.47
C LEU A 132 -10.72 0.07 2.57
N ALA A 133 -11.82 -0.67 2.57
CA ALA A 133 -12.03 -1.80 3.49
C ALA A 133 -10.94 -2.87 3.33
N ARG A 134 -10.60 -3.22 2.08
CA ARG A 134 -9.54 -4.17 1.77
C ARG A 134 -8.18 -3.67 2.28
N LEU A 135 -7.81 -2.44 1.96
CA LEU A 135 -6.53 -1.85 2.34
C LEU A 135 -6.37 -1.73 3.86
N LEU A 136 -7.42 -1.30 4.54
CA LEU A 136 -7.43 -1.18 6.00
C LEU A 136 -7.23 -2.56 6.66
N ARG A 137 -7.95 -3.57 6.18
CA ARG A 137 -7.80 -4.94 6.66
C ARG A 137 -6.39 -5.46 6.40
N ASP A 138 -5.85 -5.28 5.20
CA ASP A 138 -4.53 -5.80 4.82
C ASP A 138 -3.42 -5.15 5.67
N GLU A 139 -3.38 -3.81 5.77
CA GLU A 139 -2.37 -3.10 6.57
C GLU A 139 -2.50 -3.38 8.08
N CYS A 140 -3.72 -3.43 8.62
CA CYS A 140 -3.91 -3.70 10.03
C CYS A 140 -3.71 -5.18 10.40
N SER A 141 -3.94 -6.09 9.46
CA SER A 141 -3.58 -7.50 9.64
C SER A 141 -2.08 -7.66 9.77
N GLU A 142 -1.33 -7.00 8.90
CA GLU A 142 0.12 -6.99 8.91
C GLU A 142 0.66 -6.30 10.18
N PHE A 143 0.07 -5.17 10.58
CA PHE A 143 0.40 -4.47 11.82
C PHE A 143 0.34 -5.40 13.03
N LEU A 144 -0.76 -6.16 13.18
CA LEU A 144 -0.97 -7.04 14.34
C LEU A 144 0.10 -8.14 14.43
N ILE A 145 0.49 -8.75 13.31
CA ILE A 145 1.60 -9.71 13.31
C ILE A 145 2.94 -9.03 13.61
N LYS A 146 3.17 -7.83 13.06
CA LYS A 146 4.41 -7.06 13.27
C LYS A 146 4.61 -6.58 14.72
N GLN A 147 3.55 -6.53 15.52
CA GLN A 147 3.65 -6.32 16.98
C GLN A 147 4.25 -7.55 17.68
N ALA A 148 3.93 -8.76 17.22
CA ALA A 148 4.40 -9.99 17.84
C ALA A 148 5.80 -10.40 17.35
N VAL A 149 6.09 -10.22 16.07
CA VAL A 149 7.35 -10.64 15.44
C VAL A 149 7.83 -9.69 14.36
N ARG A 150 9.13 -9.71 14.11
CA ARG A 150 9.74 -9.22 12.87
C ARG A 150 10.09 -10.42 11.99
N ILE A 151 9.72 -10.35 10.72
CA ILE A 151 10.00 -11.40 9.72
C ILE A 151 10.85 -10.76 8.62
N GLU A 152 12.05 -11.30 8.39
CA GLU A 152 13.04 -10.74 7.47
C GLU A 152 13.74 -11.84 6.68
N PHE A 153 14.24 -11.52 5.49
CA PHE A 153 15.18 -12.40 4.79
C PHE A 153 16.53 -12.40 5.53
N GLY A 154 17.09 -13.58 5.76
CA GLY A 154 18.41 -13.78 6.32
C GLY A 154 19.50 -13.14 5.47
N ARG A 155 20.68 -12.95 6.06
CA ARG A 155 21.81 -12.29 5.38
C ARG A 155 22.55 -13.24 4.43
N GLU A 156 22.59 -14.52 4.80
CA GLU A 156 23.33 -15.54 4.08
C GLU A 156 22.44 -16.20 3.05
N TRP A 157 22.91 -16.17 1.80
CA TRP A 157 22.21 -16.73 0.66
C TRP A 157 23.23 -17.39 -0.26
N THR A 158 22.95 -18.62 -0.67
CA THR A 158 23.83 -19.41 -1.53
C THR A 158 23.08 -19.83 -2.78
N GLU A 159 23.75 -19.70 -3.92
CA GLU A 159 23.28 -20.25 -5.18
C GLU A 159 23.88 -21.65 -5.34
N SER A 160 23.02 -22.66 -5.52
CA SER A 160 23.43 -24.03 -5.84
C SER A 160 22.56 -24.56 -6.96
N GLY A 161 23.18 -24.77 -8.13
CA GLY A 161 22.48 -25.09 -9.37
C GLY A 161 21.53 -23.97 -9.77
N LYS A 162 20.27 -24.31 -10.05
CA LYS A 162 19.21 -23.36 -10.38
C LYS A 162 18.39 -22.93 -9.17
N VAL A 163 18.91 -23.06 -7.96
CA VAL A 163 18.19 -22.78 -6.71
C VAL A 163 18.97 -21.78 -5.86
N MET A 164 18.27 -20.78 -5.35
CA MET A 164 18.80 -19.80 -4.41
C MET A 164 18.29 -20.15 -3.00
N ARG A 165 19.20 -20.47 -2.08
CA ARG A 165 18.90 -20.95 -0.72
C ARG A 165 19.27 -19.92 0.32
N GLY A 166 18.45 -19.79 1.34
CA GLY A 166 18.73 -18.96 2.51
C GLY A 166 17.62 -19.13 3.54
N ASP A 167 17.58 -18.24 4.52
CA ASP A 167 16.62 -18.35 5.61
C ASP A 167 15.64 -17.19 5.64
N LEU A 168 14.44 -17.46 6.13
CA LEU A 168 13.57 -16.46 6.72
C LEU A 168 13.85 -16.39 8.22
N VAL A 169 14.22 -15.21 8.71
CA VAL A 169 14.52 -14.96 10.12
C VAL A 169 13.32 -14.33 10.79
N VAL A 170 12.82 -14.97 11.84
CA VAL A 170 11.72 -14.50 12.67
C VAL A 170 12.29 -14.11 14.03
N THR A 171 12.12 -12.86 14.43
CA THR A 171 12.56 -12.35 15.74
C THR A 171 11.35 -11.93 16.57
N ARG A 172 11.27 -12.39 17.81
CA ARG A 172 10.21 -12.02 18.75
C ARG A 172 10.22 -10.52 19.06
N ARG A 173 9.02 -9.94 19.18
CA ARG A 173 8.76 -8.58 19.67
C ARG A 173 7.69 -8.55 20.76
N GLY A 174 6.75 -9.48 20.72
CA GLY A 174 5.65 -9.60 21.68
C GLY A 174 5.50 -11.01 22.26
N ALA A 175 4.50 -11.14 23.12
CA ALA A 175 4.11 -12.42 23.73
C ALA A 175 3.39 -13.34 22.73
N GLY A 176 3.16 -14.59 23.15
CA GLY A 176 2.42 -15.58 22.37
C GLY A 176 3.28 -16.43 21.44
N ALA A 177 2.80 -17.61 21.08
CA ALA A 177 3.40 -18.42 20.03
C ALA A 177 3.03 -17.83 18.65
N VAL A 178 3.98 -17.83 17.72
CA VAL A 178 3.72 -17.40 16.33
C VAL A 178 3.92 -18.56 15.38
N THR A 179 2.83 -18.94 14.72
CA THR A 179 2.86 -19.94 13.65
C THR A 179 3.02 -19.23 12.32
N LEU A 180 4.01 -19.65 11.53
CA LEU A 180 4.09 -19.32 10.11
C LEU A 180 3.54 -20.51 9.33
N ALA A 181 2.35 -20.36 8.76
CA ALA A 181 1.68 -21.43 8.04
C ALA A 181 2.35 -21.68 6.69
N ALA A 182 2.52 -20.62 5.89
CA ALA A 182 3.10 -20.72 4.55
C ALA A 182 3.73 -19.41 4.08
N MET A 183 4.62 -19.52 3.10
CA MET A 183 5.13 -18.39 2.32
C MET A 183 4.75 -18.60 0.85
N GLY A 184 4.02 -17.64 0.28
CA GLY A 184 3.64 -17.67 -1.13
C GLY A 184 4.76 -17.16 -2.03
N GLY A 185 4.80 -17.71 -3.25
CA GLY A 185 5.65 -17.20 -4.32
C GLY A 185 5.16 -15.87 -4.91
N THR A 186 5.98 -15.32 -5.80
CA THR A 186 5.64 -14.16 -6.63
C THR A 186 5.59 -14.57 -8.09
N THR A 187 5.25 -13.63 -8.98
CA THR A 187 5.36 -13.87 -10.44
C THR A 187 6.79 -14.23 -10.87
N HIS A 188 7.81 -13.91 -10.06
CA HIS A 188 9.21 -14.15 -10.39
C HIS A 188 9.78 -15.37 -9.70
N TYR A 189 9.30 -15.68 -8.50
CA TYR A 189 9.94 -16.66 -7.65
C TYR A 189 8.92 -17.63 -7.09
N ASN A 190 9.13 -18.92 -7.33
CA ASN A 190 8.54 -19.97 -6.52
C ASN A 190 9.29 -20.02 -5.18
N VAL A 191 8.57 -20.42 -4.13
CA VAL A 191 9.13 -20.64 -2.79
C VAL A 191 8.91 -22.10 -2.43
N ALA A 192 9.96 -22.76 -1.94
CA ALA A 192 9.88 -24.08 -1.32
C ALA A 192 10.49 -24.05 0.09
N TYR A 193 9.98 -24.90 0.96
CA TYR A 193 10.45 -25.12 2.34
C TYR A 193 10.02 -26.51 2.78
N ASP A 194 10.68 -27.03 3.81
CA ASP A 194 10.43 -28.39 4.29
C ASP A 194 9.27 -28.45 5.28
N GLY A 195 8.46 -29.51 5.14
CA GLY A 195 7.41 -29.85 6.10
C GLY A 195 6.03 -29.23 5.82
N PRO A 196 5.04 -29.52 6.67
CA PRO A 196 3.64 -29.14 6.45
C PRO A 196 3.33 -27.67 6.75
N ARG A 197 4.28 -26.93 7.36
CA ARG A 197 4.17 -25.51 7.66
C ARG A 197 5.54 -24.85 7.56
N LEU A 198 5.56 -23.55 7.30
CA LEU A 198 6.81 -22.79 7.21
C LEU A 198 7.57 -22.79 8.54
N GLY A 199 6.91 -22.57 9.68
CA GLY A 199 7.61 -22.56 10.96
C GLY A 199 6.72 -22.33 12.18
N LEU A 200 7.28 -22.55 13.37
CA LEU A 200 6.64 -22.24 14.65
C LEU A 200 7.67 -21.63 15.57
N LEU A 201 7.46 -20.37 15.96
CA LEU A 201 8.20 -19.71 17.02
C LEU A 201 7.41 -19.86 18.33
N ARG A 202 7.83 -20.80 19.19
CA ARG A 202 7.18 -21.05 20.47
C ARG A 202 7.34 -19.87 21.41
N ALA A 203 6.41 -19.69 22.34
CA ALA A 203 6.37 -18.53 23.25
C ALA A 203 7.70 -18.26 23.99
N ALA A 204 8.45 -19.29 24.37
CA ALA A 204 9.74 -19.16 25.06
C ALA A 204 10.94 -18.86 24.13
N GLU A 205 10.81 -19.11 22.83
CA GLU A 205 11.88 -18.91 21.84
C GLU A 205 11.94 -17.44 21.42
N GLN A 206 13.14 -16.87 21.32
CA GLN A 206 13.33 -15.48 20.88
C GLN A 206 13.52 -15.32 19.36
N ARG A 207 13.93 -16.40 18.70
CA ARG A 207 14.31 -16.40 17.29
C ARG A 207 14.01 -17.76 16.66
N LEU A 208 13.57 -17.73 15.41
CA LEU A 208 13.41 -18.88 14.54
C LEU A 208 14.06 -18.54 13.19
N GLU A 209 14.81 -19.49 12.65
CA GLU A 209 15.33 -19.43 11.29
C GLU A 209 14.68 -20.56 10.50
N VAL A 210 14.10 -20.22 9.35
CA VAL A 210 13.39 -21.16 8.49
C VAL A 210 14.11 -21.23 7.14
N PRO A 211 14.71 -22.37 6.79
CA PRO A 211 15.29 -22.57 5.47
C PRO A 211 14.22 -22.46 4.38
N ILE A 212 14.51 -21.65 3.37
CA ILE A 212 13.68 -21.47 2.19
C ILE A 212 14.52 -21.57 0.92
N GLU A 213 13.89 -22.07 -0.14
CA GLU A 213 14.46 -22.13 -1.47
C GLU A 213 13.65 -21.25 -2.42
N LEU A 214 14.34 -20.45 -3.22
CA LEU A 214 13.77 -19.64 -4.29
C LEU A 214 14.21 -20.18 -5.64
N THR A 215 13.27 -20.32 -6.57
CA THR A 215 13.52 -20.66 -7.98
C THR A 215 12.73 -19.74 -8.91
N PRO A 216 13.18 -19.47 -10.15
CA PRO A 216 12.38 -18.69 -11.08
C PRO A 216 11.02 -19.35 -11.32
N ALA A 217 9.94 -18.60 -11.12
CA ALA A 217 8.59 -19.06 -11.42
C ALA A 217 8.31 -19.12 -12.92
N ARG A 218 8.91 -18.18 -13.67
CA ARG A 218 8.78 -18.02 -15.11
C ARG A 218 10.10 -17.56 -15.71
N CYS A 219 10.39 -18.01 -16.92
CA CYS A 219 11.60 -17.65 -17.67
C CYS A 219 11.23 -17.06 -19.05
N ASP A 220 10.39 -16.04 -19.06
CA ASP A 220 10.03 -15.29 -20.26
C ASP A 220 10.22 -13.78 -20.04
N GLY A 221 10.59 -13.06 -21.10
CA GLY A 221 10.92 -11.62 -21.01
C GLY A 221 9.75 -10.76 -20.51
N HIS A 222 8.50 -11.17 -20.74
CA HIS A 222 7.32 -10.46 -20.25
C HIS A 222 7.24 -10.52 -18.72
N ALA A 223 7.49 -11.70 -18.14
CA ALA A 223 7.49 -11.87 -16.69
C ALA A 223 8.47 -10.88 -16.04
N PHE A 224 9.71 -10.77 -16.52
CA PHE A 224 10.72 -9.88 -15.95
C PHE A 224 10.50 -8.40 -16.27
N GLY A 225 10.02 -8.06 -17.46
CA GLY A 225 9.84 -6.67 -17.91
C GLY A 225 8.68 -5.93 -17.24
N GLU A 226 7.61 -6.65 -16.87
CA GLU A 226 6.36 -6.01 -16.38
C GLU A 226 6.10 -6.21 -14.88
N ALA A 227 7.07 -6.74 -14.16
CA ALA A 227 6.95 -7.04 -12.74
C ALA A 227 6.68 -5.79 -11.88
N LYS A 228 5.50 -5.72 -11.27
CA LYS A 228 5.22 -4.65 -10.28
C LYS A 228 5.51 -5.06 -8.84
N LYS A 229 5.52 -6.37 -8.56
CA LYS A 229 5.59 -6.95 -7.21
C LYS A 229 6.53 -8.16 -7.13
N ALA A 230 7.64 -8.14 -7.87
CA ALA A 230 8.57 -9.26 -7.97
C ALA A 230 9.07 -9.78 -6.60
N PHE A 231 9.15 -8.89 -5.61
CA PHE A 231 9.77 -9.13 -4.32
C PHE A 231 8.81 -8.99 -3.12
N GLN A 232 7.49 -8.97 -3.35
CA GLN A 232 6.50 -8.92 -2.28
C GLN A 232 6.02 -10.34 -1.96
N PHE A 233 6.70 -11.04 -1.05
CA PHE A 233 6.37 -12.41 -0.69
C PHE A 233 5.35 -12.41 0.47
N PRO A 234 4.14 -12.96 0.27
CA PRO A 234 3.15 -13.06 1.33
C PRO A 234 3.49 -14.21 2.29
N VAL A 235 3.66 -13.90 3.57
CA VAL A 235 3.78 -14.87 4.65
C VAL A 235 2.47 -14.91 5.43
N ARG A 236 1.91 -16.11 5.57
CA ARG A 236 0.70 -16.39 6.36
C ARG A 236 1.10 -16.72 7.79
N ALA A 237 0.65 -15.91 8.75
CA ALA A 237 1.05 -16.02 10.15
C ALA A 237 -0.14 -15.89 11.11
N ALA A 238 -0.07 -16.58 12.24
CA ALA A 238 -1.07 -16.50 13.30
C ALA A 238 -0.39 -16.44 14.67
N ILE A 239 -1.02 -15.73 15.62
CA ILE A 239 -0.58 -15.62 17.02
C ILE A 239 -1.51 -16.50 17.86
N ASP A 240 -0.95 -17.37 18.71
CA ASP A 240 -1.66 -18.25 19.65
C ASP A 240 -2.80 -19.07 19.01
N GLY A 241 -2.63 -19.48 17.75
CA GLY A 241 -3.63 -20.26 17.01
C GLY A 241 -4.88 -19.46 16.58
N GLY A 242 -4.84 -18.13 16.68
CA GLY A 242 -5.89 -17.24 16.20
C GLY A 242 -5.96 -17.15 14.68
N GLU A 243 -6.63 -16.10 14.19
CA GLU A 243 -6.82 -15.87 12.76
C GLU A 243 -5.49 -15.75 12.01
N GLU A 244 -5.40 -16.43 10.86
CA GLU A 244 -4.26 -16.29 9.95
C GLU A 244 -4.31 -14.96 9.21
N ARG A 245 -3.18 -14.24 9.25
CA ARG A 245 -3.00 -12.91 8.69
C ARG A 245 -1.84 -12.93 7.70
N VAL A 246 -1.92 -12.11 6.66
CA VAL A 246 -0.85 -12.00 5.66
C VAL A 246 0.08 -10.85 6.01
N VAL A 247 1.39 -11.11 5.99
CA VAL A 247 2.47 -10.14 6.10
C VAL A 247 3.25 -10.14 4.79
N ILE A 248 3.51 -8.97 4.21
CA ILE A 248 4.36 -8.89 3.01
C ILE A 248 5.81 -8.72 3.45
N VAL A 249 6.63 -9.71 3.13
CA VAL A 249 8.07 -9.68 3.41
C VAL A 249 8.82 -9.46 2.11
N ALA A 250 9.72 -8.47 2.12
CA ALA A 250 10.56 -8.16 0.97
C ALA A 250 12.04 -8.37 1.32
N PRO A 251 12.83 -9.01 0.43
CA PRO A 251 14.27 -9.02 0.52
C PRO A 251 14.82 -7.58 0.57
N PRO A 252 15.89 -7.30 1.32
CA PRO A 252 16.58 -6.01 1.24
C PRO A 252 17.17 -5.81 -0.17
N LYS A 253 17.33 -4.55 -0.60
CA LYS A 253 17.78 -4.20 -1.97
C LYS A 253 19.02 -4.97 -2.46
N PRO A 254 20.09 -5.16 -1.65
CA PRO A 254 21.23 -5.97 -2.09
C PRO A 254 20.87 -7.42 -2.42
N LEU A 255 19.92 -8.02 -1.69
CA LEU A 255 19.45 -9.37 -1.98
C LEU A 255 18.52 -9.38 -3.20
N GLN A 256 17.68 -8.35 -3.40
CA GLN A 256 16.90 -8.22 -4.63
C GLN A 256 17.81 -8.20 -5.87
N ASP A 257 18.89 -7.41 -5.85
CA ASP A 257 19.83 -7.33 -6.97
C ASP A 257 20.50 -8.68 -7.26
N ARG A 258 20.88 -9.42 -6.21
CA ARG A 258 21.41 -10.78 -6.33
C ARG A 258 20.38 -11.74 -6.91
N LEU A 259 19.12 -11.68 -6.46
CA LEU A 259 18.03 -12.51 -6.95
C LEU A 259 17.69 -12.23 -8.42
N ILE A 260 17.78 -10.96 -8.86
CA ILE A 260 17.66 -10.60 -10.27
C ILE A 260 18.79 -11.26 -11.05
N GLY A 261 20.05 -11.02 -10.68
CA GLY A 261 21.20 -11.58 -11.39
C GLY A 261 21.17 -13.12 -11.46
N TYR A 262 20.79 -13.77 -10.36
CA TYR A 262 20.55 -15.20 -10.30
C TYR A 262 19.45 -15.65 -11.27
N ALA A 263 18.29 -15.00 -11.25
CA ALA A 263 17.16 -15.40 -12.08
C ALA A 263 17.48 -15.26 -13.58
N PHE A 264 18.20 -14.20 -13.96
CA PHE A 264 18.70 -14.04 -15.34
C PHE A 264 19.60 -15.21 -15.76
N ARG A 265 20.59 -15.59 -14.92
CA ARG A 265 21.46 -16.75 -15.20
C ARG A 265 20.69 -18.06 -15.25
N ALA A 266 19.81 -18.32 -14.28
CA ALA A 266 19.03 -19.55 -14.18
C ALA A 266 18.07 -19.74 -15.36
N CYS A 267 17.52 -18.63 -15.88
CA CYS A 267 16.66 -18.59 -17.06
C CYS A 267 17.44 -18.50 -18.39
N GLY A 268 18.76 -18.33 -18.36
CA GLY A 268 19.59 -18.23 -19.57
C GLY A 268 19.49 -16.90 -20.32
N PHE A 269 19.01 -15.83 -19.68
CA PHE A 269 19.05 -14.50 -20.25
C PHE A 269 20.48 -13.95 -20.22
N GLY A 270 20.96 -13.42 -21.34
CA GLY A 270 22.31 -12.84 -21.46
C GLY A 270 23.42 -13.85 -21.82
N ARG A 271 23.07 -14.91 -22.55
CA ARG A 271 24.01 -15.61 -23.44
C ARG A 271 23.86 -15.08 -24.86
#